data_AF-A0AAU9E454-F1
#
_entry.id   AF-A0AAU9E454-F1
#
_cell.length_a   1.000
_cell.length_b   1.000
_cell.length_c   1.000
_cell.angle_alpha   90.00
_cell.angle_beta   90.00
_cell.angle_gamma   90.00
#
_symmetry.space_group_name_H-M   'P 1'
#
loop_
_entity.id
_entity.type
_entity.pdbx_description
1 polymer ?
#
loop_
_entity_poly.entity_id
_entity_poly.type
_entity_poly.pdbx_seq_one_letter_code
_entity_poly.pdbx_strand_id
1 'polypeptide(L)' 'MNTKYLGENIKKFGFGFMRLAMVGDNVELEHTKIIADKFIENGFTYFDTTYFYIIDKYEEAFKEVLKQENHIN' A
#
# COMPACT_ATOMS: atom_id res chain seq x y z
N MET A 1 -20.61 -19.84 -18.53
CA MET A 1 -20.53 -18.37 -18.33
C MET A 1 -19.20 -18.10 -17.64
N ASN A 2 -18.29 -17.37 -18.27
CA ASN A 2 -17.02 -16.99 -17.64
C ASN A 2 -17.28 -15.72 -16.83
N THR A 3 -17.72 -15.88 -15.58
CA THR A 3 -17.99 -14.77 -14.68
C THR A 3 -16.67 -14.34 -14.04
N LYS A 4 -15.90 -13.52 -14.77
CA LYS A 4 -14.79 -12.80 -14.15
C LYS A 4 -15.35 -11.88 -13.06
N TYR A 5 -14.79 -11.93 -11.87
CA TYR A 5 -15.18 -11.09 -10.74
C TYR A 5 -13.96 -10.36 -10.18
N LEU A 6 -14.19 -9.20 -9.55
CA LEU A 6 -13.14 -8.43 -8.90
C LEU A 6 -12.48 -9.31 -7.82
N GLY A 7 -11.18 -9.56 -7.97
CA GLY A 7 -10.42 -10.46 -7.09
C GLY A 7 -10.07 -11.82 -7.69
N GLU A 8 -10.57 -12.17 -8.88
CA GLU A 8 -10.21 -13.42 -9.59
C GLU A 8 -8.69 -13.60 -9.74
N ASN A 9 -7.98 -12.51 -10.04
CA ASN A 9 -6.53 -12.48 -10.25
C ASN A 9 -5.76 -11.77 -9.12
N ILE A 10 -6.44 -11.32 -8.06
CA ILE A 10 -5.80 -10.63 -6.94
C ILE A 10 -5.39 -11.67 -5.90
N LYS A 11 -4.12 -11.63 -5.50
CA LYS A 11 -3.62 -12.51 -4.44
C LYS A 11 -4.33 -12.20 -3.11
N LYS A 12 -4.61 -13.24 -2.32
CA LYS A 12 -5.40 -13.14 -1.06
C LYS A 12 -4.69 -12.41 0.10
N PHE A 13 -3.52 -11.84 -0.13
CA PHE A 13 -2.74 -11.16 0.89
C PHE A 13 -2.69 -9.67 0.57
N GLY A 14 -3.08 -8.86 1.55
CA GLY A 14 -3.16 -7.42 1.46
C GLY A 14 -2.13 -6.74 2.35
N PHE A 15 -1.68 -5.56 1.94
CA PHE A 15 -0.83 -4.70 2.75
C PHE A 15 -1.70 -3.64 3.44
N GLY A 16 -1.79 -3.71 4.77
CA GLY A 16 -2.62 -2.81 5.57
C GLY A 16 -1.85 -1.61 6.12
N PHE A 17 -2.39 -0.41 5.94
CA PHE A 17 -1.82 0.85 6.46
C PHE A 17 -2.22 1.17 7.91
N MET A 18 -2.87 0.22 8.61
CA MET A 18 -3.37 0.45 9.98
C MET A 18 -2.27 0.45 11.05
N ARG A 19 -1.07 -0.08 10.79
CA ARG A 19 0.06 -0.02 11.74
C ARG A 19 1.38 0.07 10.98
N LEU A 20 1.69 1.26 10.50
CA LEU A 20 3.01 1.53 9.92
C LEU A 20 4.09 1.65 11.01
N ALA A 21 5.33 1.45 10.60
CA ALA A 21 6.48 1.79 11.43
C ALA A 21 6.46 3.29 11.75
N MET A 22 6.76 3.65 13.00
CA MET A 22 6.70 5.02 13.50
C MET A 22 8.06 5.41 14.10
N VAL A 23 8.54 6.61 13.76
CA VAL A 23 9.65 7.29 14.44
C VAL A 23 9.06 8.43 15.26
N GLY A 24 8.90 8.19 16.57
CA GLY A 24 8.15 9.10 17.45
C GLY A 24 6.70 9.24 16.98
N ASP A 25 6.28 10.47 16.70
CA ASP A 25 4.92 10.80 16.24
C ASP A 25 4.79 10.88 14.71
N ASN A 26 5.78 10.38 13.97
CA ASN A 26 5.81 10.39 12.51
C ASN A 26 5.93 8.98 11.94
N VAL A 27 5.34 8.77 10.78
CA VAL A 27 5.51 7.52 10.02
C VAL A 27 6.95 7.43 9.51
N GLU A 28 7.54 6.26 9.64
CA GLU A 28 8.82 5.94 9.02
C GLU A 28 8.62 5.64 7.52
N LEU A 29 8.64 6.71 6.72
CA LEU A 29 8.33 6.64 5.30
C LEU A 29 9.27 5.72 4.52
N GLU A 30 10.58 5.85 4.75
CA GLU A 30 11.58 5.07 4.01
C GLU A 30 11.45 3.58 4.27
N HIS A 31 11.20 3.19 5.51
CA HIS A 31 10.95 1.79 5.85
C HIS A 31 9.62 1.29 5.24
N THR A 32 8.59 2.14 5.27
CA THR A 32 7.27 1.83 4.67
C THR A 32 7.39 1.59 3.16
N LYS A 33 8.18 2.42 2.45
CA LYS A 33 8.47 2.25 1.01
C LYS A 33 9.15 0.92 0.73
N ILE A 34 10.21 0.58 1.47
CA ILE A 34 10.94 -0.68 1.28
C ILE A 34 10.02 -1.90 1.42
N ILE A 35 9.09 -1.90 2.38
CA ILE A 35 8.16 -3.03 2.55
C ILE A 35 7.09 -3.02 1.45
N ALA A 36 6.58 -1.84 1.05
CA ALA A 36 5.63 -1.71 -0.04
C ALA A 36 6.22 -2.18 -1.38
N ASP A 37 7.47 -1.80 -1.68
CA ASP A 37 8.19 -2.23 -2.88
C ASP A 37 8.35 -3.75 -2.89
N LYS A 38 8.79 -4.35 -1.77
CA LYS A 38 8.87 -5.81 -1.64
C LYS A 38 7.52 -6.49 -1.81
N PHE A 39 6.44 -5.90 -1.31
CA PHE A 39 5.09 -6.43 -1.46
C PHE A 39 4.68 -6.46 -2.94
N ILE A 40 4.98 -5.40 -3.69
CA ILE A 40 4.73 -5.30 -5.14
C ILE A 40 5.64 -6.27 -5.91
N GLU A 41 6.94 -6.34 -5.61
CA GLU A 41 7.90 -7.27 -6.23
C GLU A 41 7.46 -8.74 -6.10
N ASN A 42 6.79 -9.09 -5.00
CA ASN A 42 6.22 -10.42 -4.79
C ASN A 42 4.86 -10.63 -5.51
N GLY A 43 4.42 -9.66 -6.30
CA GLY A 43 3.21 -9.70 -7.12
C GLY A 43 1.92 -9.53 -6.32
N PHE A 44 1.97 -8.87 -5.16
CA PHE A 44 0.79 -8.49 -4.40
C PHE A 44 0.40 -7.05 -4.73
N THR A 45 -0.89 -6.79 -4.90
CA THR A 45 -1.41 -5.52 -5.42
C THR A 45 -2.59 -4.97 -4.62
N TYR A 46 -2.94 -5.62 -3.51
CA TYR A 46 -4.05 -5.20 -2.67
C TYR A 46 -3.53 -4.42 -1.47
N PHE A 47 -3.79 -3.12 -1.45
CA PHE A 47 -3.47 -2.23 -0.33
C PHE A 47 -4.77 -1.83 0.38
N ASP A 48 -4.81 -2.02 1.70
CA ASP A 48 -5.92 -1.64 2.55
C ASP A 48 -5.56 -0.38 3.35
N THR A 49 -6.39 0.64 3.26
CA THR A 49 -6.22 1.91 3.98
C THR A 49 -7.58 2.39 4.48
N THR A 50 -7.59 3.13 5.59
CA THR A 50 -8.82 3.69 6.15
C THR A 50 -8.70 5.20 6.25
N TYR A 51 -9.80 5.91 5.99
CA TYR A 51 -9.85 7.37 6.02
C TYR A 51 -9.40 7.96 7.37
N PHE A 52 -9.65 7.24 8.48
CA PHE A 52 -9.22 7.67 9.81
C PHE A 52 -7.70 7.67 10.03
N TYR A 53 -6.94 6.91 9.22
CA TYR A 53 -5.48 6.99 9.24
C TYR A 53 -4.95 8.16 8.41
N ILE A 54 -5.77 8.77 7.55
CA ILE A 54 -5.44 9.99 6.79
C ILE A 54 -5.55 11.21 7.72
N ILE A 55 -4.75 11.21 8.79
CA ILE A 55 -4.29 12.44 9.41
C ILE A 55 -3.10 12.87 8.56
N ASP A 56 -3.11 14.11 8.03
CA ASP A 56 -2.22 14.72 7.03
C ASP A 56 -0.92 13.96 6.66
N LYS A 57 -0.13 13.54 7.65
CA LYS A 57 1.13 12.79 7.52
C LYS A 57 1.01 11.43 6.80
N TYR A 58 -0.07 10.68 7.00
CA TYR A 58 -0.26 9.37 6.35
C TYR A 58 -0.78 9.48 4.91
N GLU A 59 -1.50 10.56 4.60
CA GLU A 59 -1.92 10.84 3.22
C GLU A 59 -0.70 11.07 2.33
N GLU A 60 0.25 11.86 2.83
CA GLU A 60 1.51 12.13 2.17
C GLU A 60 2.32 10.85 2.00
N ALA A 61 2.42 10.03 3.06
CA ALA A 61 3.06 8.72 3.01
C ALA A 61 2.50 7.83 1.89
N PHE A 62 1.17 7.72 1.83
CA PHE A 62 0.47 6.89 0.87
C PHE A 62 0.65 7.40 -0.56
N LYS A 63 0.53 8.71 -0.78
CA LYS A 63 0.77 9.33 -2.09
C LYS A 63 2.22 9.16 -2.54
N GLU A 64 3.19 9.30 -1.65
CA GLU A 64 4.61 9.12 -1.99
C GLU A 64 4.95 7.66 -2.33
N VAL A 65 4.36 6.69 -1.64
CA VAL A 65 4.50 5.26 -1.99
C VAL A 65 3.86 4.97 -3.35
N LEU A 66 2.63 5.44 -3.59
CA LEU A 66 1.94 5.17 -4.86
C LEU A 66 2.50 5.92 -6.06
N LYS A 67 3.04 7.14 -5.88
CA LYS A 67 3.65 7.91 -6.99
C LYS A 67 4.88 7.25 -7.61
N GLN A 68 5.52 6.31 -6.92
CA GLN A 68 6.65 5.56 -7.50
C GLN A 68 6.20 4.59 -8.60
N GLU A 69 4.89 4.33 -8.75
CA GLU A 69 4.33 3.55 -9.87
C GLU A 69 4.23 4.33 -11.19
N ASN A 70 5.38 4.73 -11.74
CA ASN A 70 5.52 4.98 -13.19
C ASN A 70 5.83 3.69 -13.98
N HIS A 71 5.49 2.52 -13.43
CA HIS A 71 5.72 1.21 -14.02
C HIS A 71 4.44 0.43 -14.37
N ILE A 72 3.27 1.09 -14.34
CA ILE A 72 2.06 0.55 -14.98
C ILE A 72 1.95 1.14 -16.40
N ASN A 73 2.68 0.52 -17.32
CA ASN A 73 2.38 0.43 -18.75
C ASN A 73 2.98 -0.86 -19.28
#